data_AF-A0A6F8SJF1-F1
#
_entry.id   AF-A0A6F8SJF1-F1
#
_cell.length_a   1.000
_cell.length_b   1.000
_cell.length_c   1.000
_cell.angle_alpha   90.00
_cell.angle_beta   90.00
_cell.angle_gamma   90.00
#
_symmetry.space_group_name_H-M   'P 1'
#
loop_
_entity.id
_entity.type
_entity.pdbx_description
1 polymer ?
#
loop_
_entity_poly.entity_id
_entity_poly.type
_entity_poly.pdbx_seq_one_letter_code
_entity_poly.pdbx_strand_id
1 'polypeptide(L)'
;MLPKPSLVLQVRLRPEEYSDTAAAEIKRSYMYLAQSVVSELDEGERAEGNLMRLNVRLMKPFWDASDPAAEQLWRASFMPWLVNATRNMSTAMHNYNTVLHPLGAGNVTYQWADFDFAPHAALRLKVDDENRIPSEAPALCDKVRTLAAEGVFDENVARIRIPSRASLAAQEAAFEEEQARYRAALAAQDEDAEDEAAVPAETAAEGEGSFEADEAAVVTEDIEELGIAQPSDLADDAAADATTEAPEGASEVLAEPVFSLDYSIWGIEYTDGTVVEFDSRIH
;
A
#
# COMPACT_ATOMS: atom_id res chain seq x y z
N MET A 1 -9.61 17.27 -30.80
CA MET A 1 -9.60 16.81 -29.39
C MET A 1 -9.50 15.29 -29.42
N LEU A 2 -8.51 14.69 -28.77
CA LEU A 2 -8.41 13.24 -28.69
C LEU A 2 -9.58 12.70 -27.84
N PRO A 3 -10.19 11.56 -28.22
CA PRO A 3 -11.28 10.99 -27.44
C PRO A 3 -10.75 10.58 -26.06
N LYS A 4 -11.53 10.87 -25.01
CA LYS A 4 -11.22 10.48 -23.63
C LYS A 4 -11.85 9.14 -23.30
N PRO A 5 -11.17 8.27 -22.54
CA PRO A 5 -11.78 7.05 -22.03
C PRO A 5 -12.97 7.35 -21.10
N SER A 6 -13.96 6.47 -21.12
CA SER A 6 -15.01 6.42 -20.10
C SER A 6 -14.74 5.31 -19.10
N LEU A 7 -15.20 5.51 -17.87
CA LEU A 7 -15.06 4.58 -16.76
C LEU A 7 -16.41 4.33 -16.12
N VAL A 8 -16.75 3.05 -15.94
CA VAL A 8 -17.80 2.61 -15.04
C VAL A 8 -17.16 1.79 -13.93
N LEU A 9 -17.42 2.17 -12.69
CA LEU A 9 -16.93 1.45 -11.53
C LEU A 9 -17.92 0.34 -11.16
N GLN A 10 -17.43 -0.88 -11.03
CA GLN A 10 -18.18 -2.02 -10.51
C GLN A 10 -17.55 -2.47 -9.20
N VAL A 11 -18.23 -2.22 -8.09
CA VAL A 11 -17.81 -2.68 -6.77
C VAL A 11 -18.57 -3.96 -6.44
N ARG A 12 -17.83 -5.02 -6.11
CA ARG A 12 -18.37 -6.35 -5.90
C ARG A 12 -17.95 -6.80 -4.50
N LEU A 13 -18.93 -6.89 -3.61
CA LEU A 13 -18.72 -7.13 -2.19
C LEU A 13 -19.08 -8.57 -1.82
N ARG A 14 -18.45 -9.09 -0.77
CA ARG A 14 -18.86 -10.33 -0.15
C ARG A 14 -20.29 -10.21 0.39
N PRO A 15 -21.11 -11.27 0.34
CA PRO A 15 -22.49 -11.22 0.81
C PRO A 15 -22.63 -10.72 2.26
N GLU A 16 -21.66 -11.02 3.12
CA GLU A 16 -21.65 -10.61 4.53
C GLU A 16 -21.39 -9.11 4.71
N GLU A 17 -20.74 -8.47 3.74
CA GLU A 17 -20.40 -7.04 3.76
C GLU A 17 -21.35 -6.21 2.88
N TYR A 18 -22.10 -6.87 1.99
CA TYR A 18 -23.07 -6.22 1.14
C TYR A 18 -24.31 -5.81 1.94
N SER A 19 -24.70 -4.55 1.78
CA SER A 19 -25.98 -4.02 2.23
C SER A 19 -26.40 -2.84 1.34
N ASP A 20 -27.69 -2.53 1.29
CA ASP A 20 -28.18 -1.35 0.58
C ASP A 20 -27.53 -0.05 1.11
N THR A 21 -27.28 0.00 2.42
CA THR A 21 -26.57 1.11 3.08
C THR A 21 -25.14 1.23 2.58
N ALA A 22 -24.37 0.13 2.58
CA ALA A 22 -23.00 0.12 2.06
C ALA A 22 -22.97 0.48 0.57
N ALA A 23 -23.90 -0.07 -0.22
CA ALA A 23 -24.02 0.22 -1.64
C ALA A 23 -24.34 1.70 -1.91
N ALA A 24 -25.22 2.33 -1.12
CA ALA A 24 -25.54 3.75 -1.23
C ALA A 24 -24.35 4.63 -0.84
N GLU A 25 -23.63 4.28 0.22
CA GLU A 25 -22.46 5.04 0.69
C GLU A 25 -21.29 4.96 -0.30
N ILE A 26 -21.02 3.79 -0.85
CA ILE A 26 -19.99 3.60 -1.91
C ILE A 26 -20.35 4.43 -3.14
N LYS A 27 -21.61 4.36 -3.60
CA LYS A 27 -22.07 5.16 -4.75
C LYS A 27 -21.92 6.65 -4.50
N ARG A 28 -22.27 7.13 -3.30
CA ARG A 28 -22.10 8.53 -2.89
C ARG A 28 -20.62 8.92 -2.88
N SER A 29 -19.78 8.09 -2.28
CA SER A 29 -18.35 8.36 -2.11
C SER A 29 -17.59 8.40 -3.43
N TYR A 30 -17.95 7.56 -4.41
CA TYR A 30 -17.28 7.51 -5.70
C TYR A 30 -17.99 8.27 -6.83
N MET A 31 -19.10 8.96 -6.52
CA MET A 31 -19.93 9.67 -7.51
C MET A 31 -19.14 10.69 -8.35
N TYR A 32 -18.15 11.35 -7.76
CA TYR A 32 -17.33 12.36 -8.45
C TYR A 32 -16.26 11.75 -9.37
N LEU A 33 -16.01 10.44 -9.27
CA LEU A 33 -15.03 9.72 -10.08
C LEU A 33 -15.67 9.06 -11.29
N ALA A 34 -16.69 8.25 -11.04
CA ALA A 34 -17.34 7.44 -12.07
C ALA A 34 -18.75 7.00 -11.64
N GLN A 35 -19.57 6.67 -12.62
CA GLN A 35 -20.81 5.95 -12.35
C GLN A 35 -20.47 4.60 -11.70
N SER A 36 -21.06 4.34 -10.54
CA SER A 36 -20.76 3.17 -9.72
C SER A 36 -21.94 2.22 -9.67
N VAL A 37 -21.67 0.93 -9.91
CA VAL A 37 -22.59 -0.19 -9.72
C VAL A 37 -22.04 -1.03 -8.57
N VAL A 38 -22.86 -1.29 -7.56
CA VAL A 38 -22.47 -2.08 -6.38
C VAL A 38 -23.36 -3.30 -6.32
N SER A 39 -22.74 -4.47 -6.18
CA SER A 39 -23.43 -5.77 -6.19
C SER A 39 -22.68 -6.78 -5.31
N GLU A 40 -23.34 -7.89 -5.00
CA GLU A 40 -22.68 -9.04 -4.39
C GLU A 40 -21.71 -9.72 -5.38
N LEU A 41 -20.70 -10.39 -4.82
CA LEU A 41 -19.81 -11.30 -5.54
C LEU A 41 -20.56 -12.56 -5.95
N ASP A 42 -20.27 -13.03 -7.16
CA ASP A 42 -20.75 -14.34 -7.61
C ASP A 42 -20.11 -15.45 -6.79
N GLU A 43 -20.79 -16.59 -6.62
CA GLU A 43 -20.33 -17.72 -5.81
C GLU A 43 -18.88 -18.13 -6.09
N GLY A 44 -18.50 -18.20 -7.37
CA GLY A 44 -17.16 -18.59 -7.80
C GLY A 44 -16.06 -17.56 -7.51
N GLU A 45 -16.42 -16.31 -7.22
CA GLU A 45 -15.47 -15.22 -6.91
C GLU A 45 -15.41 -14.90 -5.41
N ARG A 46 -16.26 -15.51 -4.56
CA ARG A 46 -16.30 -15.18 -3.12
C ARG A 46 -14.98 -15.40 -2.39
N ALA A 47 -14.24 -16.44 -2.79
CA ALA A 47 -12.92 -16.74 -2.22
C ALA A 47 -11.85 -15.68 -2.53
N GLU A 48 -12.10 -14.79 -3.49
CA GLU A 48 -11.18 -13.71 -3.87
C GLU A 48 -11.28 -12.49 -2.94
N GLY A 49 -12.36 -12.39 -2.15
CA GLY A 49 -12.68 -11.21 -1.36
C GLY A 49 -13.26 -10.07 -2.20
N ASN A 50 -13.55 -8.95 -1.54
CA ASN A 50 -14.13 -7.78 -2.23
C ASN A 50 -13.23 -7.32 -3.37
N LEU A 51 -13.83 -6.97 -4.49
CA LEU A 51 -13.11 -6.48 -5.67
C LEU A 51 -13.73 -5.20 -6.20
N MET A 52 -12.88 -4.41 -6.82
CA MET A 52 -13.27 -3.20 -7.52
C MET A 52 -12.84 -3.30 -8.98
N ARG A 53 -13.80 -3.27 -9.90
CA ARG A 53 -13.57 -3.36 -11.34
C ARG A 53 -13.75 -2.02 -12.03
N LEU A 54 -12.68 -1.52 -12.62
CA LEU A 54 -12.64 -0.36 -13.49
C LEU A 54 -12.96 -0.81 -14.92
N ASN A 55 -14.22 -0.64 -15.33
CA ASN A 55 -14.63 -0.91 -16.72
C ASN A 55 -14.27 0.28 -17.59
N VAL A 56 -13.19 0.15 -18.35
CA VAL A 56 -12.68 1.20 -19.21
C VAL A 56 -13.13 0.97 -20.65
N ARG A 57 -13.70 2.01 -21.26
CA ARG A 57 -14.16 1.96 -22.66
C ARG A 57 -13.64 3.17 -23.41
N LEU A 58 -13.40 2.99 -24.70
CA LEU A 58 -13.02 4.06 -25.60
C LEU A 58 -13.69 3.85 -26.95
N MET A 59 -14.16 4.93 -27.56
CA MET A 59 -14.92 4.90 -28.81
C MET A 59 -14.12 4.44 -30.04
N LYS A 60 -12.79 4.43 -29.95
CA LYS A 60 -11.89 4.01 -31.02
C LYS A 60 -11.05 2.82 -30.56
N PRO A 61 -10.65 1.90 -31.45
CA PRO A 61 -9.66 0.88 -31.14
C PRO A 61 -8.40 1.51 -30.57
N PHE A 62 -7.90 0.94 -29.47
CA PHE A 62 -6.74 1.46 -28.74
C PHE A 62 -5.78 0.37 -28.26
N TRP A 63 -6.22 -0.89 -28.27
CA TRP A 63 -5.48 -1.97 -27.64
C TRP A 63 -4.28 -2.43 -28.47
N ASP A 64 -4.44 -2.59 -29.78
CA ASP A 64 -3.35 -3.05 -30.65
C ASP A 64 -2.21 -2.01 -30.66
N ALA A 65 -1.02 -2.40 -30.19
CA ALA A 65 0.16 -1.54 -30.20
C ALA A 65 0.86 -1.49 -31.57
N SER A 66 0.55 -2.44 -32.45
CA SER A 66 1.10 -2.49 -33.82
C SER A 66 0.42 -1.48 -34.75
N ASP A 67 -0.80 -1.03 -34.43
CA ASP A 67 -1.49 0.03 -35.16
C ASP A 67 -1.00 1.42 -34.70
N PRO A 68 -0.38 2.23 -35.58
CA PRO A 68 0.10 3.57 -35.23
C PRO A 68 -0.99 4.51 -34.70
N ALA A 69 -2.24 4.37 -35.15
CA ALA A 69 -3.34 5.21 -34.70
C ALA A 69 -3.78 4.85 -33.26
N ALA A 70 -3.89 3.55 -32.97
CA ALA A 70 -4.14 3.04 -31.64
C ALA A 70 -3.00 3.40 -30.68
N GLU A 71 -1.74 3.30 -31.12
CA GLU A 71 -0.58 3.67 -30.32
C GLU A 71 -0.52 5.16 -30.00
N GLN A 72 -0.78 6.02 -30.98
CA GLN A 72 -0.89 7.47 -30.73
C GLN A 72 -1.99 7.75 -29.70
N LEU A 73 -3.15 7.10 -29.84
CA LEU A 73 -4.27 7.28 -28.93
C LEU A 73 -3.95 6.81 -27.51
N TRP A 74 -3.27 5.67 -27.39
CA TRP A 74 -2.84 5.13 -26.12
C TRP A 74 -1.87 6.06 -25.40
N ARG A 75 -0.79 6.49 -26.07
CA ARG A 75 0.24 7.34 -25.48
C ARG A 75 -0.25 8.74 -25.17
N ALA A 76 -1.00 9.35 -26.09
CA ALA A 76 -1.38 10.76 -25.97
C ALA A 76 -2.68 11.00 -25.17
N SER A 77 -3.56 10.00 -25.07
CA SER A 77 -4.85 10.15 -24.37
C SER A 77 -5.01 9.14 -23.23
N PHE A 78 -4.85 7.85 -23.53
CA PHE A 78 -5.19 6.79 -22.58
C PHE A 78 -4.27 6.74 -21.37
N MET A 79 -2.95 6.73 -21.56
CA MET A 79 -1.98 6.61 -20.47
C MET A 79 -2.04 7.79 -19.49
N PRO A 80 -2.04 9.07 -19.93
CA PRO A 80 -2.24 10.19 -19.02
C PRO A 80 -3.57 10.11 -18.26
N TRP A 81 -4.62 9.61 -18.91
CA TRP A 81 -5.90 9.40 -18.24
C TRP A 81 -5.84 8.27 -17.21
N LEU A 82 -5.21 7.14 -17.54
CA LEU A 82 -5.13 5.95 -16.69
C LEU A 82 -4.32 6.23 -15.41
N VAL A 83 -3.20 6.95 -15.52
CA VAL A 83 -2.41 7.41 -14.36
C VAL A 83 -3.27 8.24 -13.41
N ASN A 84 -4.03 9.20 -13.96
CA ASN A 84 -4.89 10.05 -13.15
C ASN A 84 -6.07 9.28 -12.54
N ALA A 85 -6.72 8.41 -13.32
CA ALA A 85 -7.84 7.61 -12.86
C ALA A 85 -7.42 6.68 -11.71
N THR A 86 -6.28 6.00 -11.86
CA THR A 86 -5.70 5.11 -10.85
C THR A 86 -5.37 5.87 -9.57
N ARG A 87 -4.66 7.01 -9.67
CA ARG A 87 -4.31 7.83 -8.51
C ARG A 87 -5.54 8.34 -7.75
N ASN A 88 -6.52 8.86 -8.49
CA ASN A 88 -7.75 9.39 -7.90
C ASN A 88 -8.56 8.27 -7.22
N MET A 89 -8.60 7.09 -7.83
CA MET A 89 -9.30 5.94 -7.29
C MET A 89 -8.61 5.38 -6.04
N SER A 90 -7.29 5.20 -6.08
CA SER A 90 -6.45 4.81 -4.95
C SER A 90 -6.68 5.76 -3.75
N THR A 91 -6.67 7.07 -4.00
CA THR A 91 -6.97 8.07 -2.97
C THR A 91 -8.39 7.92 -2.41
N ALA A 92 -9.38 7.67 -3.26
CA ALA A 92 -10.76 7.52 -2.83
C ALA A 92 -11.01 6.21 -2.04
N MET A 93 -10.35 5.11 -2.42
CA MET A 93 -10.40 3.84 -1.69
C MET A 93 -9.83 4.00 -0.28
N HIS A 94 -8.68 4.65 -0.17
CA HIS A 94 -8.07 4.94 1.12
C HIS A 94 -8.96 5.88 1.96
N ASN A 95 -9.41 6.99 1.37
CA ASN A 95 -10.24 7.98 2.06
C ASN A 95 -11.60 7.42 2.51
N TYR A 96 -12.17 6.45 1.79
CA TYR A 96 -13.41 5.81 2.19
C TYR A 96 -13.28 5.23 3.61
N ASN A 97 -12.16 4.56 3.93
CA ASN A 97 -11.97 3.90 5.23
C ASN A 97 -11.49 4.83 6.36
N THR A 98 -11.09 6.07 6.05
CA THR A 98 -10.58 7.02 7.05
C THR A 98 -11.63 8.04 7.49
N VAL A 99 -12.74 8.16 6.77
CA VAL A 99 -13.82 9.11 7.09
C VAL A 99 -15.01 8.39 7.71
N LEU A 100 -15.72 9.09 8.61
CA LEU A 100 -16.99 8.60 9.13
C LEU A 100 -18.05 8.60 8.03
N HIS A 101 -18.70 7.46 7.85
CA HIS A 101 -19.77 7.28 6.88
C HIS A 101 -21.10 7.86 7.41
N PRO A 102 -21.68 8.88 6.75
CA PRO A 102 -22.94 9.48 7.19
C PRO A 102 -24.12 8.50 7.22
N LEU A 103 -24.11 7.47 6.36
CA LEU A 103 -25.12 6.42 6.35
C LEU A 103 -24.83 5.28 7.36
N GLY A 104 -23.74 5.38 8.12
CA GLY A 104 -23.33 4.35 9.08
C GLY A 104 -22.82 3.06 8.44
N ALA A 105 -22.40 3.11 7.17
CA ALA A 105 -21.70 2.00 6.54
C ALA A 105 -20.38 1.72 7.26
N GLY A 106 -19.93 0.47 7.22
CA GLY A 106 -18.60 0.09 7.70
C GLY A 106 -17.51 0.35 6.66
N ASN A 107 -16.27 0.13 7.09
CA ASN A 107 -15.11 0.13 6.21
C ASN A 107 -15.20 -0.99 5.18
N VAL A 108 -14.60 -0.78 4.02
CA VAL A 108 -14.54 -1.77 2.93
C VAL A 108 -13.08 -2.01 2.57
N THR A 109 -12.64 -3.25 2.72
CA THR A 109 -11.30 -3.68 2.31
C THR A 109 -11.39 -4.39 0.98
N TYR A 110 -10.79 -3.82 -0.06
CA TYR A 110 -10.67 -4.44 -1.36
C TYR A 110 -9.43 -5.32 -1.40
N GLN A 111 -9.58 -6.53 -1.94
CA GLN A 111 -8.47 -7.42 -2.19
C GLN A 111 -7.89 -7.24 -3.59
N TRP A 112 -8.71 -6.83 -4.55
CA TRP A 112 -8.32 -6.75 -5.95
C TRP A 112 -8.89 -5.52 -6.64
N ALA A 113 -8.09 -4.96 -7.55
CA ALA A 113 -8.50 -3.97 -8.53
C ALA A 113 -8.44 -4.59 -9.94
N ASP A 114 -9.60 -4.80 -10.56
CA ASP A 114 -9.71 -5.31 -11.93
C ASP A 114 -9.74 -4.15 -12.92
N PHE A 115 -8.83 -4.11 -13.89
CA PHE A 115 -8.89 -3.22 -15.06
C PHE A 115 -9.47 -3.99 -16.24
N ASP A 116 -10.71 -3.67 -16.61
CA ASP A 116 -11.43 -4.32 -17.71
C ASP A 116 -11.35 -3.44 -18.97
N PHE A 117 -10.65 -3.96 -19.98
CA PHE A 117 -10.48 -3.34 -21.30
C PHE A 117 -11.23 -4.11 -22.40
N ALA A 118 -12.39 -4.71 -22.10
CA ALA A 118 -13.14 -5.55 -23.04
C ALA A 118 -13.16 -5.03 -24.49
N PRO A 119 -13.01 -5.92 -25.48
CA PRO A 119 -13.08 -7.38 -25.35
C PRO A 119 -11.76 -8.06 -24.92
N HIS A 120 -10.75 -7.29 -24.53
CA HIS A 120 -9.44 -7.82 -24.10
C HIS A 120 -9.47 -8.38 -22.67
N ALA A 121 -8.46 -9.17 -22.33
CA ALA A 121 -8.31 -9.79 -21.01
C ALA A 121 -8.40 -8.73 -19.88
N ALA A 122 -9.09 -9.06 -18.80
CA ALA A 122 -9.12 -8.22 -17.61
C ALA A 122 -7.81 -8.38 -16.83
N LEU A 123 -7.25 -7.28 -16.33
CA LEU A 123 -6.06 -7.33 -15.47
C LEU A 123 -6.50 -7.22 -14.03
N ARG A 124 -6.23 -8.24 -13.21
CA ARG A 124 -6.53 -8.27 -11.79
C ARG A 124 -5.28 -7.97 -11.00
N LEU A 125 -5.22 -6.79 -10.38
CA LEU A 125 -4.07 -6.36 -9.58
C LEU A 125 -4.39 -6.47 -8.10
N LYS A 126 -3.46 -7.03 -7.32
CA LYS A 126 -3.53 -7.03 -5.86
C LYS A 126 -3.43 -5.60 -5.35
N VAL A 127 -4.32 -5.25 -4.44
CA VAL A 127 -4.32 -3.97 -3.71
C VAL A 127 -3.34 -4.10 -2.55
N ASP A 128 -2.68 -3.01 -2.18
CA ASP A 128 -1.79 -3.00 -1.01
C ASP A 128 -2.58 -3.08 0.32
N ASP A 129 -1.84 -3.19 1.41
CA ASP A 129 -2.36 -3.27 2.78
C ASP A 129 -3.10 -2.00 3.23
N GLU A 130 -2.77 -0.84 2.65
CA GLU A 130 -3.46 0.43 2.87
C GLU A 130 -4.76 0.60 2.04
N ASN A 131 -5.21 -0.46 1.35
CA ASN A 131 -6.37 -0.45 0.47
C ASN A 131 -6.22 0.52 -0.70
N ARG A 132 -5.03 0.62 -1.28
CA ARG A 132 -4.70 1.47 -2.43
C ARG A 132 -4.33 0.64 -3.65
N ILE A 133 -4.67 1.18 -4.82
CA ILE A 133 -4.17 0.63 -6.07
C ILE A 133 -2.68 0.97 -6.18
N PRO A 134 -1.81 -0.02 -6.50
CA PRO A 134 -0.38 0.22 -6.66
C PRO A 134 -0.09 1.28 -7.71
N SER A 135 0.95 2.08 -7.47
CA SER A 135 1.32 3.21 -8.33
C SER A 135 1.80 2.73 -9.71
N GLU A 136 2.28 1.49 -9.77
CA GLU A 136 2.79 0.79 -10.95
C GLU A 136 1.67 0.28 -11.85
N ALA A 137 0.41 0.28 -11.39
CA ALA A 137 -0.72 -0.29 -12.14
C ALA A 137 -0.86 0.22 -13.59
N PRO A 138 -0.70 1.53 -13.89
CA PRO A 138 -0.73 2.00 -15.28
C PRO A 138 0.41 1.43 -16.13
N ALA A 139 1.61 1.29 -15.55
CA ALA A 139 2.77 0.72 -16.24
C ALA A 139 2.60 -0.78 -16.49
N LEU A 140 1.99 -1.51 -15.54
CA LEU A 140 1.62 -2.91 -15.72
C LEU A 140 0.58 -3.08 -16.84
N CYS A 141 -0.42 -2.20 -16.91
CA CYS A 141 -1.39 -2.18 -18.01
C CYS A 141 -0.73 -1.94 -19.37
N ASP A 142 0.20 -0.98 -19.44
CA ASP A 142 1.00 -0.71 -20.65
C ASP A 142 1.82 -1.93 -21.07
N LYS A 143 2.50 -2.57 -20.10
CA LYS A 143 3.31 -3.75 -20.34
C LYS A 143 2.48 -4.93 -20.88
N VAL A 144 1.35 -5.22 -20.24
CA VAL A 144 0.42 -6.27 -20.71
C VAL A 144 -0.04 -5.98 -22.13
N ARG A 145 -0.37 -4.72 -22.45
CA ARG A 145 -0.77 -4.34 -23.80
C ARG A 145 0.35 -4.59 -24.82
N THR A 146 1.59 -4.21 -24.50
CA THR A 146 2.76 -4.47 -25.36
C THR A 146 2.97 -5.97 -25.58
N LEU A 147 2.98 -6.78 -24.52
CA LEU A 147 3.16 -8.23 -24.61
C LEU A 147 2.04 -8.92 -25.39
N ALA A 148 0.80 -8.42 -25.26
CA ALA A 148 -0.32 -8.90 -26.06
C ALA A 148 -0.14 -8.61 -27.55
N ALA A 149 0.39 -7.43 -27.91
CA ALA A 149 0.67 -7.08 -29.31
C ALA A 149 1.84 -7.88 -29.90
N GLU A 150 2.82 -8.26 -29.07
CA GLU A 150 3.93 -9.14 -29.45
C GLU A 150 3.52 -10.62 -29.60
N GLY A 151 2.28 -10.97 -29.22
CA GLY A 151 1.77 -12.33 -29.30
C GLY A 151 2.36 -13.27 -28.24
N VAL A 152 2.79 -12.73 -27.09
CA VAL A 152 3.33 -13.52 -25.97
C VAL A 152 2.23 -14.37 -25.32
N PHE A 153 1.00 -13.87 -25.31
CA PHE A 153 -0.16 -14.59 -24.78
C PHE A 153 -0.87 -15.37 -25.87
N ASP A 154 -1.31 -16.60 -25.57
CA ASP A 154 -2.13 -17.36 -26.51
C ASP A 154 -3.52 -16.74 -26.72
N GLU A 155 -4.24 -17.23 -27.72
CA GLU A 155 -5.62 -16.86 -27.94
C GLU A 155 -6.49 -17.30 -26.74
N ASN A 156 -7.46 -16.45 -26.35
CA ASN A 156 -8.44 -16.69 -25.27
C ASN A 156 -7.96 -16.53 -23.83
N VAL A 157 -7.03 -15.60 -23.56
CA VAL A 157 -6.80 -15.14 -22.18
C VAL A 157 -8.06 -14.44 -21.65
N ALA A 158 -8.61 -14.96 -20.55
CA ALA A 158 -9.77 -14.37 -19.87
C ALA A 158 -9.32 -13.28 -18.89
N ARG A 159 -8.26 -13.54 -18.13
CA ARG A 159 -7.77 -12.66 -17.08
C ARG A 159 -6.27 -12.82 -16.87
N ILE A 160 -5.59 -11.72 -16.56
CA ILE A 160 -4.19 -11.70 -16.14
C ILE A 160 -4.16 -11.25 -14.69
N ARG A 161 -3.70 -12.11 -13.79
CA ARG A 161 -3.60 -11.83 -12.37
C ARG A 161 -2.18 -11.43 -12.00
N ILE A 162 -2.05 -10.34 -11.25
CA ILE A 162 -0.77 -9.76 -10.86
C ILE A 162 -0.80 -9.44 -9.35
N PRO A 163 -0.02 -10.14 -8.51
CA PRO A 163 0.79 -11.33 -8.82
C PRO A 163 -0.04 -12.62 -9.00
N SER A 164 0.60 -13.69 -9.49
CA SER A 164 0.00 -15.03 -9.55
C SER A 164 -0.44 -15.51 -8.15
N ARG A 165 -1.40 -16.43 -8.07
CA ARG A 165 -1.85 -16.96 -6.76
C ARG A 165 -0.74 -17.68 -6.01
N ALA A 166 0.10 -18.43 -6.73
CA ALA A 166 1.22 -19.15 -6.13
C ALA A 166 2.32 -18.20 -5.67
N SER A 167 2.65 -17.17 -6.47
CA SER A 167 3.59 -16.13 -6.08
C SER A 167 3.10 -15.33 -4.86
N LEU A 168 1.82 -14.94 -4.83
CA LEU A 168 1.24 -14.25 -3.68
C LEU A 168 1.34 -15.09 -2.41
N ALA A 169 0.94 -16.36 -2.48
CA ALA A 169 1.02 -17.26 -1.32
C ALA A 169 2.46 -17.48 -0.84
N ALA A 170 3.42 -17.55 -1.76
CA ALA A 170 4.84 -17.65 -1.42
C ALA A 170 5.38 -16.37 -0.75
N GLN A 171 4.96 -15.20 -1.23
CA GLN A 171 5.31 -13.90 -0.62
C GLN A 171 4.75 -13.78 0.79
N GLU A 172 3.47 -14.13 0.99
CA GLU A 172 2.82 -14.11 2.29
C GLU A 172 3.51 -15.07 3.29
N ALA A 173 3.83 -16.30 2.87
CA ALA A 173 4.53 -17.25 3.72
C ALA A 173 5.95 -16.80 4.09
N ALA A 174 6.70 -16.24 3.13
CA ALA A 174 8.04 -15.70 3.39
C ALA A 174 8.01 -14.54 4.40
N PHE A 175 7.00 -13.67 4.29
CA PHE A 175 6.82 -12.56 5.22
C PHE A 175 6.41 -13.03 6.63
N GLU A 176 5.57 -14.06 6.73
CA GLU A 176 5.20 -14.65 8.02
C GLU A 176 6.43 -15.27 8.72
N GLU A 177 7.30 -15.96 7.98
CA GLU A 177 8.56 -16.47 8.51
C GLU A 177 9.49 -15.34 8.99
N GLU A 178 9.59 -14.25 8.24
CA GLU A 178 10.38 -13.08 8.62
C GLU A 178 9.83 -12.41 9.89
N GLN A 179 8.52 -12.22 9.98
CA GLN A 179 7.85 -11.74 11.19
C GLN A 179 8.05 -12.67 12.38
N ALA A 180 8.05 -13.98 12.18
CA ALA A 180 8.32 -14.94 13.25
C ALA A 180 9.77 -14.82 13.76
N ARG A 181 10.74 -14.63 12.85
CA ARG A 181 12.14 -14.38 13.22
C ARG A 181 12.30 -13.05 13.95
N TYR A 182 11.65 -11.99 13.48
CA TYR A 182 11.65 -10.68 14.13
C TYR A 182 11.09 -10.77 15.56
N ARG A 183 9.93 -11.41 15.74
CA ARG A 183 9.32 -11.60 17.07
C ARG A 183 10.21 -12.43 18.01
N ALA A 184 10.88 -13.46 17.49
CA ALA A 184 11.82 -14.26 18.29
C ALA A 184 13.07 -13.44 18.67
N ALA A 185 13.60 -12.61 17.77
CA ALA A 185 14.73 -11.74 18.05
C ALA A 185 14.37 -10.66 19.07
N LEU A 186 13.16 -10.09 19.01
CA LEU A 186 12.67 -9.11 19.98
C LEU A 186 12.54 -9.74 21.37
N ALA A 187 11.96 -10.95 21.46
CA ALA A 187 11.88 -11.67 22.73
C ALA A 187 13.26 -12.00 23.33
N ALA A 188 14.25 -12.33 22.50
CA ALA A 188 15.62 -12.56 22.96
C ALA A 188 16.30 -11.28 23.46
N GLN A 189 16.07 -10.13 22.80
CA GLN A 189 16.55 -8.82 23.29
C GLN A 189 15.92 -8.45 24.64
N ASP A 190 14.62 -8.72 24.82
CA ASP A 190 13.93 -8.48 26.08
C ASP A 190 14.49 -9.38 27.21
N GLU A 191 14.78 -10.66 26.93
CA GLU A 191 15.42 -11.58 27.89
C GLU A 191 16.86 -11.16 28.25
N ASP A 192 17.67 -10.77 27.26
CA ASP A 192 19.05 -10.30 27.49
C ASP A 192 19.08 -9.00 28.32
N ALA A 193 18.11 -8.10 28.11
CA ALA A 193 17.97 -6.87 28.89
C ALA A 193 17.52 -7.13 30.35
N GLU A 194 16.70 -8.16 30.58
CA GLU A 194 16.32 -8.59 31.93
C GLU A 194 17.48 -9.29 32.67
N ASP A 195 18.29 -10.08 31.99
CA ASP A 195 19.48 -10.72 32.56
C ASP A 195 20.60 -9.72 32.87
N GLU A 196 20.78 -8.67 32.06
CA GLU A 196 21.74 -7.59 32.32
C GLU A 196 21.31 -6.69 33.49
N ALA A 197 20.00 -6.53 33.72
CA ALA A 197 19.45 -5.84 34.89
C ALA A 197 19.54 -6.65 36.20
N ALA A 198 19.79 -7.96 36.12
CA ALA A 198 19.85 -8.87 37.26
C ALA A 198 21.26 -9.10 37.84
N VAL A 199 22.30 -8.44 37.32
CA VAL A 199 23.67 -8.53 37.86
C VAL A 199 23.71 -7.84 39.25
N PRO A 200 23.95 -8.57 40.37
CA PRO A 200 23.96 -7.97 41.69
C PRO A 200 25.20 -7.08 41.83
N ALA A 201 24.99 -5.82 42.20
CA ALA A 201 26.06 -4.92 42.63
C ALA A 201 26.67 -5.45 43.95
N GLU A 202 27.68 -6.30 43.86
CA GLU A 202 28.43 -6.77 45.02
C GLU A 202 29.94 -6.56 44.82
N THR A 203 30.41 -5.37 45.18
CA THR A 203 31.72 -5.20 45.86
C THR A 203 31.61 -4.11 46.93
N ALA A 204 31.71 -4.57 48.17
CA ALA A 204 32.04 -3.88 49.43
C ALA A 204 33.21 -2.87 49.30
N ALA A 205 33.57 -1.96 50.22
CA ALA A 205 33.04 -1.32 51.42
C ALA A 205 34.21 -0.42 51.94
N GLU A 206 33.89 0.49 52.87
CA GLU A 206 34.79 1.21 53.79
C GLU A 206 35.45 2.54 53.34
N GLY A 207 35.09 3.60 54.06
CA GLY A 207 35.70 4.93 53.99
C GLY A 207 34.91 5.95 54.81
N GLU A 208 35.00 5.89 56.14
CA GLU A 208 34.41 6.84 57.10
C GLU A 208 34.89 8.29 56.86
N GLY A 209 34.01 9.27 57.09
CA GLY A 209 34.39 10.69 57.07
C GLY A 209 33.25 11.69 57.19
N SER A 210 32.71 11.82 58.41
CA SER A 210 32.04 13.00 59.02
C SER A 210 32.08 14.36 58.25
N PHE A 211 30.92 15.00 58.04
CA PHE A 211 30.57 16.30 58.66
C PHE A 211 29.10 16.69 58.39
N GLU A 212 28.49 17.37 59.38
CA GLU A 212 27.09 17.83 59.44
C GLU A 212 26.79 19.18 58.77
N ALA A 213 25.47 19.44 58.66
CA ALA A 213 24.74 20.73 58.55
C ALA A 213 24.72 21.37 57.15
N ASP A 214 23.64 21.98 56.66
CA ASP A 214 22.59 22.75 57.33
C ASP A 214 21.34 22.87 56.41
N GLU A 215 20.17 23.08 57.01
CA GLU A 215 18.90 23.35 56.35
C GLU A 215 18.81 24.80 55.80
N ALA A 216 17.94 25.07 54.82
CA ALA A 216 16.84 26.04 54.96
C ALA A 216 16.04 26.32 53.67
N ALA A 217 14.70 26.23 53.84
CA ALA A 217 13.63 27.13 53.38
C ALA A 217 13.42 27.39 51.86
N VAL A 218 12.32 26.99 51.20
CA VAL A 218 10.85 27.29 51.36
C VAL A 218 10.39 28.54 50.59
N VAL A 219 9.39 28.34 49.70
CA VAL A 219 8.29 29.27 49.23
C VAL A 219 8.68 30.35 48.20
N THR A 220 7.95 30.68 47.12
CA THR A 220 6.64 30.31 46.52
C THR A 220 6.55 30.82 45.07
N GLU A 221 5.60 30.22 44.35
CA GLU A 221 4.78 30.61 43.18
C GLU A 221 4.71 32.11 42.76
N ASP A 222 4.68 32.35 41.44
CA ASP A 222 3.57 32.98 40.66
C ASP A 222 4.01 33.14 39.18
N ILE A 223 3.34 32.52 38.19
CA ILE A 223 2.16 32.95 37.39
C ILE A 223 2.51 33.89 36.20
N GLU A 224 2.07 33.44 35.01
CA GLU A 224 1.84 34.17 33.73
C GLU A 224 3.09 34.69 32.98
N GLU A 225 3.20 34.69 31.64
CA GLU A 225 2.21 34.86 30.59
C GLU A 225 2.78 34.39 29.22
N LEU A 226 1.88 33.99 28.32
CA LEU A 226 2.13 33.61 26.92
C LEU A 226 2.56 34.81 26.07
N GLY A 227 3.50 34.62 25.13
CA GLY A 227 3.86 35.66 24.16
C GLY A 227 4.61 35.11 22.94
N ILE A 228 3.87 34.78 21.89
CA ILE A 228 4.34 34.37 20.57
C ILE A 228 5.09 35.53 19.88
N ALA A 229 6.31 35.30 19.38
CA ALA A 229 6.86 35.98 18.18
C ALA A 229 8.14 35.29 17.66
N GLN A 230 8.07 34.73 16.44
CA GLN A 230 9.21 34.53 15.53
C GLN A 230 9.38 35.81 14.65
N PRO A 231 10.32 35.89 13.67
CA PRO A 231 11.71 35.40 13.54
C PRO A 231 12.66 36.57 13.16
N SER A 232 13.97 36.32 12.97
CA SER A 232 14.99 37.06 12.15
C SER A 232 16.37 36.95 12.84
N ASP A 233 17.55 36.87 12.24
CA ASP A 233 18.06 36.50 10.91
C ASP A 233 19.61 36.56 11.07
N LEU A 234 20.36 35.80 10.26
CA LEU A 234 21.79 35.98 9.91
C LEU A 234 22.93 35.81 10.97
N ALA A 235 23.75 34.77 10.76
CA ALA A 235 25.12 34.86 10.20
C ALA A 235 26.14 33.86 10.81
N ASP A 236 26.56 32.91 9.96
CA ASP A 236 27.93 32.44 9.68
C ASP A 236 29.01 32.50 10.79
N ASP A 237 29.45 31.34 11.27
CA ASP A 237 30.87 31.08 11.55
C ASP A 237 31.19 29.60 11.37
N ALA A 238 32.27 29.33 10.63
CA ALA A 238 32.78 28.02 10.28
C ALA A 238 34.12 27.82 10.99
N ALA A 239 34.22 26.83 11.88
CA ALA A 239 35.51 26.30 12.32
C ALA A 239 35.42 24.86 12.86
N ALA A 240 35.98 23.96 12.05
CA ALA A 240 36.70 22.72 12.30
C ALA A 240 36.68 22.02 13.69
N ASP A 241 36.33 20.73 13.60
CA ASP A 241 37.06 19.56 14.09
C ASP A 241 37.22 19.35 15.62
N ALA A 242 36.37 18.46 16.14
CA ALA A 242 36.74 17.53 17.20
C ALA A 242 36.02 16.21 16.94
N THR A 243 36.81 15.18 16.66
CA THR A 243 36.46 13.76 16.70
C THR A 243 35.64 13.44 17.96
N THR A 244 34.32 13.29 17.80
CA THR A 244 33.46 12.64 18.78
C THR A 244 33.46 11.15 18.46
N GLU A 245 34.12 10.38 19.31
CA GLU A 245 33.96 8.92 19.37
C GLU A 245 32.48 8.57 19.30
N ALA A 246 32.14 7.65 18.40
CA ALA A 246 30.83 7.07 18.34
C ALA A 246 30.47 6.51 19.72
N PRO A 247 29.28 6.77 20.28
CA PRO A 247 28.81 6.00 21.41
C PRO A 247 28.65 4.54 20.93
N GLU A 248 29.64 3.69 21.24
CA GLU A 248 29.46 2.24 21.28
C GLU A 248 28.38 1.96 22.33
N GLY A 249 27.25 1.44 21.89
CA GLY A 249 26.05 1.28 22.71
C GLY A 249 24.74 1.65 22.02
N ALA A 250 24.73 1.84 20.69
CA ALA A 250 23.48 1.76 19.95
C ALA A 250 23.04 0.29 19.93
N SER A 251 22.18 -0.09 20.88
CA SER A 251 21.37 -1.31 20.76
C SER A 251 20.77 -1.31 19.35
N GLU A 252 21.13 -2.28 18.52
CA GLU A 252 20.58 -2.41 17.17
C GLU A 252 19.06 -2.57 17.32
N VAL A 253 18.34 -1.46 17.13
CA VAL A 253 16.88 -1.45 17.11
C VAL A 253 16.47 -2.35 15.97
N LEU A 254 15.87 -3.49 16.29
CA LEU A 254 15.35 -4.41 15.29
C LEU A 254 14.31 -3.65 14.46
N ALA A 255 14.52 -3.59 13.14
CA ALA A 255 13.56 -2.97 12.24
C ALA A 255 12.37 -3.92 12.03
N GLU A 256 11.14 -3.42 12.24
CA GLU A 256 9.93 -4.19 11.96
C GLU A 256 9.84 -4.52 10.46
N PRO A 257 9.62 -5.79 10.10
CA PRO A 257 9.54 -6.18 8.70
C PRO A 257 8.26 -5.61 8.07
N VAL A 258 8.42 -4.98 6.89
CA VAL A 258 7.32 -4.39 6.12
C VAL A 258 7.01 -5.27 4.93
N PHE A 259 5.74 -5.64 4.76
CA PHE A 259 5.33 -6.42 3.61
C PHE A 259 5.36 -5.56 2.34
N SER A 260 6.11 -6.00 1.34
CA SER A 260 6.13 -5.36 0.03
C SER A 260 5.71 -6.36 -1.04
N LEU A 261 4.71 -5.99 -1.83
CA LEU A 261 4.17 -6.84 -2.88
C LEU A 261 5.09 -6.83 -4.10
N ASP A 262 5.50 -8.02 -4.54
CA ASP A 262 6.21 -8.23 -5.80
C ASP A 262 5.21 -8.59 -6.91
N TYR A 263 5.05 -7.66 -7.86
CA TYR A 263 4.13 -7.78 -9.00
C TYR A 263 4.77 -8.41 -10.24
N SER A 264 5.94 -9.06 -10.12
CA SER A 264 6.68 -9.58 -11.27
C SER A 264 6.13 -10.88 -11.87
N ILE A 265 5.66 -11.80 -11.03
CA ILE A 265 5.15 -13.11 -11.47
C ILE A 265 3.65 -13.02 -11.66
N TRP A 266 3.17 -13.28 -12.88
CA TRP A 266 1.78 -13.14 -13.28
C TRP A 266 1.13 -14.51 -13.46
N GLY A 267 -0.16 -14.62 -13.15
CA GLY A 267 -0.97 -15.78 -13.48
C GLY A 267 -1.87 -15.48 -14.67
N ILE A 268 -1.63 -16.14 -15.80
CA ILE A 268 -2.45 -16.02 -17.01
C ILE A 268 -3.58 -17.04 -16.92
N GLU A 269 -4.81 -16.57 -16.71
CA GLU A 269 -6.03 -17.38 -16.62
C GLU A 269 -6.74 -17.40 -17.99
N TYR A 270 -6.84 -18.58 -18.60
CA TYR A 270 -7.50 -18.80 -19.88
C TYR A 270 -8.99 -19.11 -19.72
N THR A 271 -9.77 -18.98 -20.81
CA THR A 271 -11.22 -19.23 -20.78
C THR A 271 -11.60 -20.69 -20.48
N ASP A 272 -10.69 -21.64 -20.68
CA ASP A 272 -10.86 -23.06 -20.35
C ASP A 272 -10.58 -23.36 -18.85
N GLY A 273 -10.14 -22.36 -18.09
CA GLY A 273 -9.78 -22.46 -16.67
C GLY A 273 -8.32 -22.86 -16.43
N THR A 274 -7.52 -23.06 -17.48
CA THR A 274 -6.08 -23.30 -17.36
C THR A 274 -5.39 -22.04 -16.84
N VAL A 275 -4.36 -22.23 -15.99
CA VAL A 275 -3.55 -21.13 -15.46
C VAL A 275 -2.08 -21.42 -15.71
N VAL A 276 -1.37 -20.43 -16.27
CA VAL A 276 0.08 -20.49 -16.52
C VAL A 276 0.77 -19.35 -15.79
N GLU A 277 1.92 -19.64 -15.17
CA GLU A 277 2.76 -18.61 -14.57
C GLU A 277 3.67 -17.95 -15.62
N PHE A 278 3.75 -16.64 -15.55
CA PHE A 278 4.54 -15.82 -16.46
C PHE A 278 5.42 -14.87 -15.66
N ASP A 279 6.73 -14.93 -15.84
CA ASP A 279 7.65 -13.97 -15.23
C ASP A 279 7.81 -12.75 -16.14
N SER A 280 7.24 -11.62 -15.71
CA SER A 280 7.33 -10.38 -16.46
C SER A 280 8.71 -9.74 -16.47
N ARG A 281 9.71 -10.24 -15.73
CA ARG A 281 11.07 -9.67 -15.78
C ARG A 281 11.87 -10.15 -16.99
N ILE A 282 11.47 -11.28 -17.57
CA ILE A 282 12.19 -11.94 -18.68
C ILE A 282 11.89 -11.25 -20.03
N HIS A 283 10.76 -10.53 -20.12
CA HIS A 283 10.28 -9.83 -21.30
C HIS A 283 10.21 -8.32 -21.06
#